data_AF-A0A1W1V5V9-F1
#
_entry.id   AF-A0A1W1V5V9-F1
#
_cell.length_a   1.000
_cell.length_b   1.000
_cell.length_c   1.000
_cell.angle_alpha   90.00
_cell.angle_beta   90.00
_cell.angle_gamma   90.00
#
_symmetry.space_group_name_H-M   'P 1'
#
loop_
_entity.id
_entity.type
_entity.pdbx_description
1 polymer ?
#
loop_
_entity_poly.entity_id
_entity_poly.type
_entity_poly.pdbx_seq_one_letter_code
_entity_poly.pdbx_strand_id
1 'polypeptide(L)'
;MTEPKLELIISTESKVLACNIADFEKQANQFLSTLTQNFETDDDFAAAKEEVKLLKELEDKTRSAIKNAQQGDINQLIEQAEAIAERFRQERLSRDKLVKNKEVEIKERIVTAAFDEIMKVRHSNCDESTISLALEITMPKNKINQRIWESIKRKSTIHTLTAAVNAERGLILAEIMQETARLKSRLKLIPLGSSYLFNDSVKLIAGTDELEPIIAERIEAEKQREAELKAKAEQEALAKAQAEQAAAEKAKQEAEERAKTQAQAATVAKTQKSQLTPTEPVENFVITIRLNNTTRTQAIDTAQSLKTRFGDCVSLNKAKEEKL
;
A
#
# COMPACT_ATOMS: atom_id res chain seq x y z
N MET A 1 -0.51 -13.90 -61.09
CA MET A 1 0.81 -14.56 -60.96
C MET A 1 0.62 -16.01 -61.36
N THR A 2 1.46 -16.50 -62.28
CA THR A 2 1.45 -17.89 -62.75
C THR A 2 1.75 -18.84 -61.59
N GLU A 3 0.84 -19.77 -61.30
CA GLU A 3 1.06 -20.87 -60.37
C GLU A 3 2.37 -21.60 -60.75
N PRO A 4 3.32 -21.79 -59.82
CA PRO A 4 4.48 -22.63 -60.10
C PRO A 4 3.98 -24.07 -60.29
N LYS A 5 4.08 -24.56 -61.54
CA LYS A 5 3.72 -25.93 -61.90
C LYS A 5 4.81 -26.89 -61.44
N LEU A 6 4.91 -27.07 -60.13
CA LEU A 6 5.79 -28.03 -59.45
C LEU A 6 5.15 -29.42 -59.54
N GLU A 7 5.60 -30.23 -60.50
CA GLU A 7 5.13 -31.60 -60.70
C GLU A 7 6.32 -32.57 -60.65
N LEU A 8 6.27 -33.52 -59.72
CA LEU A 8 7.26 -34.59 -59.59
C LEU A 8 6.77 -35.82 -60.35
N ILE A 9 7.53 -36.27 -61.35
CA ILE A 9 7.20 -37.43 -62.18
C ILE A 9 8.22 -38.54 -61.92
N ILE A 10 7.76 -39.71 -61.49
CA ILE A 10 8.59 -40.90 -61.28
C ILE A 10 7.92 -42.09 -62.00
N SER A 11 8.65 -42.77 -62.90
CA SER A 11 8.14 -43.87 -63.74
C SER A 11 9.06 -45.10 -63.67
N THR A 12 8.49 -46.30 -63.69
CA THR A 12 9.16 -47.58 -63.41
C THR A 12 9.50 -48.44 -64.65
N GLU A 13 9.26 -47.96 -65.89
CA GLU A 13 9.65 -48.68 -67.11
C GLU A 13 11.01 -48.21 -67.66
N SER A 14 12.06 -49.00 -67.37
CA SER A 14 13.30 -49.22 -68.15
C SER A 14 13.82 -48.13 -69.09
N LYS A 15 14.06 -46.90 -68.60
CA LYS A 15 15.26 -46.06 -68.89
C LYS A 15 15.13 -44.73 -68.15
N VAL A 16 16.21 -44.37 -67.46
CA VAL A 16 16.45 -43.10 -66.76
C VAL A 16 16.36 -41.92 -67.74
N LEU A 17 15.17 -41.43 -68.07
CA LEU A 17 15.01 -40.34 -69.04
C LEU A 17 14.05 -39.21 -68.66
N ALA A 18 13.49 -39.18 -67.44
CA ALA A 18 12.71 -38.01 -67.00
C ALA A 18 12.68 -37.80 -65.48
N CYS A 19 13.70 -38.24 -64.72
CA CYS A 19 13.71 -37.94 -63.30
C CYS A 19 14.14 -36.47 -63.10
N ASN A 20 13.16 -35.57 -62.93
CA ASN A 20 13.42 -34.15 -62.70
C ASN A 20 13.83 -33.86 -61.23
N ILE A 21 14.20 -34.86 -60.43
CA ILE A 21 14.32 -34.71 -58.97
C ILE A 21 15.32 -33.62 -58.54
N ALA A 22 16.44 -33.47 -59.26
CA ALA A 22 17.41 -32.41 -58.98
C ALA A 22 16.89 -31.01 -59.35
N ASP A 23 16.12 -30.91 -60.44
CA ASP A 23 15.47 -29.66 -60.85
C ASP A 23 14.28 -29.34 -59.94
N PHE A 24 13.54 -30.36 -59.51
CA PHE A 24 12.46 -30.28 -58.54
C PHE A 24 12.99 -29.83 -57.18
N GLU A 25 14.14 -30.36 -56.72
CA GLU A 25 14.78 -29.91 -55.48
C GLU A 25 15.20 -28.42 -55.58
N LYS A 26 15.80 -28.02 -56.72
CA LYS A 26 16.16 -26.60 -56.94
C LYS A 26 14.93 -25.70 -56.92
N GLN A 27 13.87 -26.09 -57.63
CA GLN A 27 12.63 -25.32 -57.68
C GLN A 27 11.93 -25.30 -56.32
N ALA A 28 11.95 -26.40 -55.56
CA ALA A 28 11.45 -26.48 -54.20
C ALA A 28 12.22 -25.50 -53.30
N ASN A 29 13.55 -25.55 -53.30
CA ASN A 29 14.37 -24.63 -52.50
C ASN A 29 14.15 -23.16 -52.90
N GLN A 30 14.00 -22.87 -54.18
CA GLN A 30 13.69 -21.52 -54.67
C GLN A 30 12.30 -21.06 -54.18
N PHE A 31 11.29 -21.92 -54.26
CA PHE A 31 9.96 -21.61 -53.74
C PHE A 31 9.98 -21.35 -52.22
N LEU A 32 10.67 -22.19 -51.46
CA LEU A 32 10.84 -22.02 -50.01
C LEU A 32 11.54 -20.69 -49.67
N SER A 33 12.45 -20.19 -50.52
CA SER A 33 13.08 -18.88 -50.33
C SER A 33 12.17 -17.68 -50.63
N THR A 34 11.07 -17.88 -51.36
CA THR A 34 10.12 -16.82 -51.71
C THR A 34 8.99 -16.64 -50.69
N LEU A 35 8.95 -17.47 -49.65
CA LEU A 35 7.89 -17.45 -48.63
C LEU A 35 7.88 -16.12 -47.84
N THR A 36 6.69 -15.66 -47.51
CA THR A 36 6.41 -14.37 -46.87
C THR A 36 7.05 -14.27 -45.49
N GLN A 37 8.01 -13.34 -45.32
CA GLN A 37 8.68 -13.10 -44.04
C GLN A 37 8.10 -11.91 -43.26
N ASN A 38 7.31 -11.07 -43.92
CA ASN A 38 6.69 -9.89 -43.32
C ASN A 38 5.29 -10.24 -42.81
N PHE A 39 4.91 -9.70 -41.66
CA PHE A 39 3.64 -9.99 -40.99
C PHE A 39 3.08 -8.70 -40.41
N GLU A 40 2.77 -7.73 -41.26
CA GLU A 40 2.31 -6.41 -40.83
C GLU A 40 0.88 -6.12 -41.25
N THR A 41 0.47 -6.65 -42.40
CA THR A 41 -0.82 -6.38 -43.03
C THR A 41 -1.72 -7.62 -43.06
N ASP A 42 -3.03 -7.40 -43.16
CA ASP A 42 -3.98 -8.50 -43.36
C ASP A 42 -3.67 -9.33 -44.61
N ASP A 43 -3.13 -8.71 -45.65
CA ASP A 43 -2.71 -9.36 -46.89
C ASP A 43 -1.50 -10.28 -46.66
N ASP A 44 -0.54 -9.88 -45.81
CA ASP A 44 0.60 -10.74 -45.43
C ASP A 44 0.14 -12.02 -44.73
N PHE A 45 -0.82 -11.91 -43.81
CA PHE A 45 -1.38 -13.06 -43.11
C PHE A 45 -2.20 -13.95 -44.05
N ALA A 46 -2.92 -13.36 -45.01
CA ALA A 46 -3.63 -14.12 -46.02
C ALA A 46 -2.65 -14.88 -46.93
N ALA A 47 -1.59 -14.21 -47.41
CA ALA A 47 -0.54 -14.82 -48.22
C ALA A 47 0.15 -15.97 -47.48
N ALA A 48 0.56 -15.76 -46.22
CA ALA A 48 1.22 -16.81 -45.43
C ALA A 48 0.31 -18.02 -45.14
N LYS A 49 -1.02 -17.83 -45.02
CA LYS A 49 -1.98 -18.93 -44.88
C LYS A 49 -2.14 -19.72 -46.19
N GLU A 50 -2.18 -19.03 -47.32
CA GLU A 50 -2.17 -19.68 -48.64
C GLU A 50 -0.86 -20.43 -48.87
N GLU A 51 0.29 -19.88 -48.46
CA GLU A 51 1.58 -20.59 -48.50
C GLU A 51 1.56 -21.89 -47.69
N VAL A 52 0.99 -21.89 -46.48
CA VAL A 52 0.83 -23.13 -45.68
C VAL A 52 -0.01 -24.17 -46.41
N LYS A 53 -1.06 -23.74 -47.12
CA LYS A 53 -1.91 -24.61 -47.94
C LYS A 53 -1.15 -25.15 -49.16
N LEU A 54 -0.43 -24.30 -49.87
CA LEU A 54 0.42 -24.68 -51.00
C LEU A 54 1.51 -25.67 -50.59
N LEU A 55 2.19 -25.44 -49.46
CA LEU A 55 3.18 -26.36 -48.91
C LEU A 55 2.57 -27.72 -48.58
N LYS A 56 1.32 -27.76 -48.10
CA LYS A 56 0.60 -29.01 -47.87
C LYS A 56 0.28 -29.73 -49.18
N GLU A 57 -0.22 -29.02 -50.18
CA GLU A 57 -0.52 -29.60 -51.49
C GLU A 57 0.73 -30.15 -52.17
N LEU A 58 1.86 -29.45 -52.05
CA LEU A 58 3.17 -29.92 -52.55
C LEU A 58 3.68 -31.14 -51.78
N GLU A 59 3.54 -31.14 -50.45
CA GLU A 59 3.84 -32.31 -49.61
C GLU A 59 3.02 -33.53 -50.06
N ASP A 60 1.70 -33.37 -50.19
CA ASP A 60 0.77 -34.45 -50.54
C ASP A 60 1.01 -34.98 -51.98
N LYS A 61 1.29 -34.09 -52.94
CA LYS A 61 1.66 -34.46 -54.32
C LYS A 61 2.98 -35.22 -54.36
N THR A 62 3.99 -34.76 -53.62
CA THR A 62 5.30 -35.41 -53.55
C THR A 62 5.18 -36.81 -52.95
N ARG A 63 4.44 -36.97 -51.83
CA ARG A 63 4.17 -38.27 -51.20
C ARG A 63 3.38 -39.21 -52.12
N SER A 64 2.43 -38.68 -52.89
CA SER A 64 1.66 -39.47 -53.85
C SER A 64 2.54 -39.98 -55.00
N ALA A 65 3.43 -39.14 -55.52
CA ALA A 65 4.40 -39.53 -56.55
C ALA A 65 5.35 -40.62 -56.04
N ILE A 66 5.84 -40.51 -54.80
CA ILE A 66 6.67 -41.54 -54.15
C ILE A 66 5.93 -42.89 -54.07
N LYS A 67 4.67 -42.88 -53.63
CA LYS A 67 3.87 -44.11 -53.50
C LYS A 67 3.68 -44.83 -54.84
N ASN A 68 3.51 -44.08 -55.94
CA ASN A 68 3.39 -44.64 -57.28
C ASN A 68 4.72 -45.23 -57.80
N ALA A 69 5.86 -44.72 -57.32
CA ALA A 69 7.20 -45.15 -57.72
C ALA A 69 7.69 -46.45 -57.06
N GLN A 70 7.12 -46.86 -55.93
CA GLN A 70 7.53 -48.03 -55.13
C GLN A 70 7.38 -49.39 -55.86
N GLN A 71 6.99 -49.41 -57.13
CA GLN A 71 6.85 -50.62 -57.95
C GLN A 71 8.11 -50.96 -58.78
N GLY A 72 9.25 -50.29 -58.57
CA GLY A 72 10.52 -50.54 -59.29
C GLY A 72 11.78 -50.39 -58.44
N ASP A 73 12.95 -50.74 -59.01
CA ASP A 73 14.27 -50.71 -58.34
C ASP A 73 14.88 -49.29 -58.35
N ILE A 74 14.33 -48.40 -57.50
CA ILE A 74 14.66 -46.95 -57.53
C ILE A 74 14.85 -46.33 -56.13
N ASN A 75 15.30 -47.14 -55.15
CA ASN A 75 15.32 -46.77 -53.72
C ASN A 75 16.03 -45.45 -53.40
N GLN A 76 17.18 -45.16 -54.02
CA GLN A 76 17.92 -43.91 -53.78
C GLN A 76 17.15 -42.65 -54.20
N LEU A 77 16.37 -42.71 -55.30
CA LEU A 77 15.57 -41.58 -55.76
C LEU A 77 14.33 -41.39 -54.87
N ILE A 78 13.78 -42.48 -54.33
CA ILE A 78 12.69 -42.44 -53.36
C ILE A 78 13.17 -41.76 -52.06
N GLU A 79 14.36 -42.10 -51.55
CA GLU A 79 14.94 -41.45 -50.36
C GLU A 79 15.13 -39.93 -50.56
N GLN A 80 15.59 -39.50 -51.74
CA GLN A 80 15.72 -38.08 -52.07
C GLN A 80 14.36 -37.36 -52.13
N ALA A 81 13.35 -38.00 -52.73
CA ALA A 81 12.00 -37.44 -52.78
C ALA A 81 11.37 -37.36 -51.38
N GLU A 82 11.61 -38.36 -50.54
CA GLU A 82 11.19 -38.36 -49.13
C GLU A 82 11.84 -37.21 -48.34
N ALA A 83 13.13 -36.94 -48.57
CA ALA A 83 13.82 -35.82 -47.95
C ALA A 83 13.21 -34.46 -48.37
N ILE A 84 12.81 -34.31 -49.63
CA ILE A 84 12.11 -33.11 -50.12
C ILE A 84 10.71 -33.00 -49.51
N ALA A 85 9.96 -34.11 -49.44
CA ALA A 85 8.64 -34.14 -48.80
C ALA A 85 8.74 -33.77 -47.31
N GLU A 86 9.75 -34.25 -46.60
CA GLU A 86 9.97 -33.91 -45.20
C GLU A 86 10.37 -32.43 -45.04
N ARG A 87 11.17 -31.86 -45.95
CA ARG A 87 11.44 -30.41 -45.97
C ARG A 87 10.15 -29.59 -46.10
N PHE A 88 9.25 -29.94 -47.04
CA PHE A 88 7.96 -29.25 -47.16
C PHE A 88 7.13 -29.36 -45.88
N ARG A 89 7.11 -30.53 -45.26
CA ARG A 89 6.42 -30.77 -43.98
C ARG A 89 6.97 -29.88 -42.86
N GLN A 90 8.29 -29.82 -42.70
CA GLN A 90 8.94 -29.02 -41.66
C GLN A 90 8.68 -27.53 -41.88
N GLU A 91 8.81 -27.04 -43.11
CA GLU A 91 8.54 -25.63 -43.41
C GLU A 91 7.06 -25.29 -43.20
N ARG A 92 6.14 -26.16 -43.62
CA ARG A 92 4.70 -26.00 -43.37
C ARG A 92 4.40 -25.85 -41.88
N LEU A 93 4.96 -26.73 -41.05
CA LEU A 93 4.76 -26.71 -39.60
C LEU A 93 5.40 -25.48 -38.95
N SER A 94 6.59 -25.08 -39.42
CA SER A 94 7.28 -23.87 -38.98
C SER A 94 6.44 -22.62 -39.30
N ARG A 95 5.94 -22.53 -40.53
CA ARG A 95 5.12 -21.43 -41.01
C ARG A 95 3.77 -21.33 -40.29
N ASP A 96 3.07 -22.45 -40.12
CA ASP A 96 1.79 -22.48 -39.38
C ASP A 96 1.96 -21.99 -37.93
N LYS A 97 3.05 -22.39 -37.26
CA LYS A 97 3.40 -21.88 -35.93
C LYS A 97 3.73 -20.40 -35.96
N LEU A 98 4.51 -19.95 -36.94
CA LEU A 98 4.93 -18.57 -37.07
C LEU A 98 3.72 -17.64 -37.27
N VAL A 99 2.80 -18.00 -38.18
CA VAL A 99 1.55 -17.26 -38.42
C VAL A 99 0.74 -17.13 -37.12
N LYS A 100 0.51 -18.24 -36.41
CA LYS A 100 -0.24 -18.23 -35.14
C LYS A 100 0.41 -17.35 -34.08
N ASN A 101 1.73 -17.46 -33.93
CA ASN A 101 2.47 -16.65 -32.96
C ASN A 101 2.39 -15.15 -33.31
N LYS A 102 2.56 -14.80 -34.59
CA LYS A 102 2.49 -13.41 -35.05
C LYS A 102 1.08 -12.83 -34.91
N GLU A 103 0.03 -13.61 -35.15
CA GLU A 103 -1.35 -13.17 -34.90
C GLU A 103 -1.60 -12.83 -33.43
N VAL A 104 -1.07 -13.65 -32.50
CA VAL A 104 -1.18 -13.38 -31.06
C VAL A 104 -0.36 -12.14 -30.68
N GLU A 105 0.89 -12.05 -31.15
CA GLU A 105 1.79 -10.92 -30.88
C GLU A 105 1.18 -9.58 -31.33
N ILE A 106 0.58 -9.54 -32.53
CA ILE A 106 -0.07 -8.32 -33.04
C ILE A 106 -1.29 -7.96 -32.20
N LYS A 107 -2.12 -8.94 -31.82
CA LYS A 107 -3.28 -8.70 -30.95
C LYS A 107 -2.85 -8.12 -29.61
N GLU A 108 -1.86 -8.74 -28.96
CA GLU A 108 -1.30 -8.27 -27.70
C GLU A 108 -0.71 -6.86 -27.83
N ARG A 109 0.03 -6.59 -28.91
CA ARG A 109 0.61 -5.27 -29.18
C ARG A 109 -0.45 -4.18 -29.32
N ILE A 110 -1.52 -4.43 -30.07
CA ILE A 110 -2.61 -3.46 -30.27
C ILE A 110 -3.32 -3.18 -28.94
N VAL A 111 -3.65 -4.24 -28.19
CA VAL A 111 -4.34 -4.12 -26.90
C VAL A 111 -3.45 -3.38 -25.88
N THR A 112 -2.17 -3.74 -25.80
CA THR A 112 -1.21 -3.13 -24.87
C THR A 112 -1.01 -1.65 -25.21
N ALA A 113 -0.83 -1.30 -26.49
CA ALA A 113 -0.69 0.08 -26.91
C ALA A 113 -1.91 0.94 -26.53
N ALA A 114 -3.12 0.42 -26.76
CA ALA A 114 -4.34 1.12 -26.37
C ALA A 114 -4.50 1.24 -24.84
N PHE A 115 -4.17 0.18 -24.10
CA PHE A 115 -4.19 0.22 -22.64
C PHE A 115 -3.20 1.24 -22.09
N ASP A 116 -1.98 1.29 -22.62
CA ASP A 116 -0.96 2.26 -22.21
C ASP A 116 -1.38 3.70 -22.47
N GLU A 117 -2.01 3.98 -23.62
CA GLU A 117 -2.58 5.29 -23.91
C GLU A 117 -3.68 5.68 -22.92
N ILE A 118 -4.60 4.76 -22.61
CA ILE A 118 -5.65 4.98 -21.60
C ILE A 118 -5.02 5.26 -20.24
N MET A 119 -4.01 4.49 -19.83
CA MET A 119 -3.32 4.70 -18.57
C MET A 119 -2.59 6.04 -18.55
N LYS A 120 -1.95 6.46 -19.63
CA LYS A 120 -1.32 7.80 -19.72
C LYS A 120 -2.33 8.91 -19.47
N VAL A 121 -3.48 8.87 -20.15
CA VAL A 121 -4.55 9.87 -19.98
C VAL A 121 -5.15 9.80 -18.58
N ARG A 122 -5.34 8.59 -18.03
CA ARG A 122 -5.80 8.41 -16.65
C ARG A 122 -4.87 9.09 -15.65
N HIS A 123 -3.57 8.85 -15.75
CA HIS A 123 -2.59 9.43 -14.84
C HIS A 123 -2.49 10.95 -15.01
N SER A 124 -2.49 11.47 -16.25
CA SER A 124 -2.40 12.91 -16.49
C SER A 124 -3.60 13.71 -15.99
N ASN A 125 -4.77 13.08 -15.85
CA ASN A 125 -5.97 13.74 -15.35
C ASN A 125 -6.12 13.67 -13.82
N CYS A 126 -5.30 12.86 -13.14
CA CYS A 126 -5.34 12.71 -11.68
C CYS A 126 -4.24 13.55 -11.02
N ASP A 127 -4.57 14.77 -10.61
CA ASP A 127 -3.61 15.69 -9.96
C ASP A 127 -3.30 15.30 -8.50
N GLU A 128 -4.23 14.58 -7.86
CA GLU A 128 -4.14 14.19 -6.45
C GLU A 128 -4.19 12.66 -6.29
N SER A 129 -3.44 12.13 -5.32
CA SER A 129 -3.40 10.70 -5.01
C SER A 129 -4.77 10.15 -4.61
N THR A 130 -5.57 10.95 -3.90
CA THR A 130 -6.94 10.61 -3.48
C THR A 130 -7.84 10.32 -4.68
N ILE A 131 -7.75 11.12 -5.74
CA ILE A 131 -8.52 10.94 -6.99
C ILE A 131 -8.07 9.67 -7.70
N SER A 132 -6.76 9.45 -7.82
CA SER A 132 -6.20 8.27 -8.48
C SER A 132 -6.66 6.97 -7.80
N LEU A 133 -6.64 6.94 -6.46
CA LEU A 133 -7.10 5.81 -5.66
C LEU A 133 -8.62 5.61 -5.75
N ALA A 134 -9.41 6.69 -5.70
CA ALA A 134 -10.85 6.59 -5.83
C ALA A 134 -11.26 6.09 -7.23
N LEU A 135 -10.54 6.52 -8.26
CA LEU A 135 -10.74 6.05 -9.63
C LEU A 135 -10.38 4.57 -9.79
N GLU A 136 -9.43 4.04 -9.01
CA GLU A 136 -9.17 2.58 -9.00
C GLU A 136 -10.34 1.79 -8.40
N ILE A 137 -11.10 2.37 -7.48
CA ILE A 137 -12.30 1.74 -6.90
C ILE A 137 -13.44 1.72 -7.92
N THR A 138 -13.69 2.84 -8.60
CA THR A 138 -14.82 2.96 -9.55
C THR A 138 -14.51 2.35 -10.91
N MET A 139 -13.27 2.53 -11.40
CA MET A 139 -12.78 2.03 -12.69
C MET A 139 -11.44 1.28 -12.55
N PRO A 140 -11.44 0.04 -12.05
CA PRO A 140 -10.24 -0.77 -11.88
C PRO A 140 -9.46 -1.01 -13.18
N LYS A 141 -8.12 -1.00 -13.11
CA LYS A 141 -7.23 -1.22 -14.28
C LYS A 141 -7.47 -2.56 -14.96
N ASN A 142 -7.67 -3.61 -14.18
CA ASN A 142 -7.91 -4.96 -14.68
C ASN A 142 -9.22 -5.05 -15.47
N LYS A 143 -10.28 -4.38 -15.01
CA LYS A 143 -11.57 -4.31 -15.72
C LYS A 143 -11.45 -3.54 -17.04
N ILE A 144 -10.69 -2.45 -17.05
CA ILE A 144 -10.38 -1.70 -18.28
C ILE A 144 -9.67 -2.61 -19.28
N ASN A 145 -8.60 -3.30 -18.86
CA ASN A 145 -7.88 -4.22 -19.74
C ASN A 145 -8.80 -5.34 -20.27
N GLN A 146 -9.62 -5.92 -19.41
CA GLN A 146 -10.59 -6.95 -19.79
C GLN A 146 -11.57 -6.45 -20.85
N ARG A 147 -12.12 -5.23 -20.72
CA ARG A 147 -13.02 -4.63 -21.72
C ARG A 147 -12.36 -4.50 -23.09
N ILE A 148 -11.09 -4.08 -23.13
CA ILE A 148 -10.34 -3.98 -24.40
C ILE A 148 -10.17 -5.36 -25.03
N TRP A 149 -9.87 -6.40 -24.25
CA TRP A 149 -9.81 -7.79 -24.73
C TRP A 149 -11.16 -8.32 -25.20
N GLU A 150 -12.26 -7.93 -24.54
CA GLU A 150 -13.61 -8.33 -24.92
C GLU A 150 -14.06 -7.68 -26.25
N SER A 151 -13.66 -6.43 -26.51
CA SER A 151 -14.01 -5.71 -27.74
C SER A 151 -13.47 -6.38 -29.00
N ILE A 152 -12.33 -7.07 -28.88
CA ILE A 152 -11.68 -7.79 -29.99
C ILE A 152 -12.13 -9.24 -30.13
N LYS A 153 -13.00 -9.73 -29.24
CA LYS A 153 -13.51 -11.10 -29.33
C LYS A 153 -14.22 -11.30 -30.66
N ARG A 154 -13.91 -12.40 -31.35
CA ARG A 154 -14.44 -12.76 -32.69
C ARG A 154 -13.98 -11.84 -33.83
N LYS A 155 -12.94 -11.02 -33.63
CA LYS A 155 -12.30 -10.24 -34.71
C LYS A 155 -11.04 -10.97 -35.17
N SER A 156 -10.91 -11.12 -36.49
CA SER A 156 -9.87 -11.95 -37.10
C SER A 156 -8.86 -11.16 -37.93
N THR A 157 -9.17 -9.92 -38.32
CA THR A 157 -8.28 -9.07 -39.15
C THR A 157 -7.73 -7.91 -38.33
N ILE A 158 -6.51 -7.48 -38.63
CA ILE A 158 -5.83 -6.34 -38.01
C ILE A 158 -6.69 -5.08 -38.13
N HIS A 159 -7.30 -4.87 -39.30
CA HIS A 159 -8.20 -3.73 -39.50
C HIS A 159 -9.38 -3.75 -38.52
N THR A 160 -10.10 -4.87 -38.41
CA THR A 160 -11.29 -4.97 -37.54
C THR A 160 -10.93 -4.98 -36.05
N LEU A 161 -9.78 -5.55 -35.69
CA LEU A 161 -9.21 -5.50 -34.35
C LEU A 161 -8.91 -4.05 -33.95
N THR A 162 -8.16 -3.33 -34.79
CA THR A 162 -7.75 -1.95 -34.54
C THR A 162 -8.96 -1.02 -34.44
N ALA A 163 -9.96 -1.18 -35.32
CA ALA A 163 -11.19 -0.39 -35.28
C ALA A 163 -11.97 -0.61 -33.97
N ALA A 164 -12.12 -1.87 -33.53
CA ALA A 164 -12.83 -2.20 -32.29
C ALA A 164 -12.10 -1.66 -31.06
N VAL A 165 -10.78 -1.82 -30.99
CA VAL A 165 -9.95 -1.29 -29.90
C VAL A 165 -10.02 0.23 -29.85
N ASN A 166 -9.92 0.91 -31.01
CA ASN A 166 -10.00 2.37 -31.06
C ASN A 166 -11.37 2.90 -30.59
N ALA A 167 -12.45 2.23 -30.95
CA ALA A 167 -13.80 2.59 -30.52
C ALA A 167 -13.96 2.42 -28.99
N GLU A 168 -13.57 1.25 -28.46
CA GLU A 168 -13.65 0.98 -27.02
C GLU A 168 -12.72 1.90 -26.22
N ARG A 169 -11.52 2.19 -26.74
CA ARG A 169 -10.60 3.18 -26.16
C ARG A 169 -11.27 4.54 -26.03
N GLY A 170 -11.95 5.01 -27.07
CA GLY A 170 -12.68 6.28 -27.04
C GLY A 170 -13.75 6.32 -25.95
N LEU A 171 -14.52 5.23 -25.79
CA LEU A 171 -15.54 5.09 -24.75
C LEU A 171 -14.92 5.12 -23.35
N ILE A 172 -13.88 4.32 -23.12
CA ILE A 172 -13.18 4.25 -21.82
C ILE A 172 -12.57 5.60 -21.45
N LEU A 173 -11.97 6.31 -22.41
CA LEU A 173 -11.41 7.64 -22.16
C LEU A 173 -12.49 8.64 -21.75
N ALA A 174 -13.64 8.64 -22.43
CA ALA A 174 -14.77 9.50 -22.07
C ALA A 174 -15.29 9.20 -20.65
N GLU A 175 -15.45 7.91 -20.31
CA GLU A 175 -15.86 7.47 -18.98
C GLU A 175 -14.83 7.90 -17.90
N ILE A 176 -13.53 7.73 -18.15
CA ILE A 176 -12.46 8.16 -17.23
C ILE A 176 -12.52 9.67 -17.01
N MET A 177 -12.69 10.46 -18.07
CA MET A 177 -12.78 11.92 -17.94
C MET A 177 -14.00 12.35 -17.12
N GLN A 178 -15.16 11.74 -17.39
CA GLN A 178 -16.39 12.00 -16.65
C GLN A 178 -16.26 11.63 -15.17
N GLU A 179 -15.74 10.44 -14.89
CA GLU A 179 -15.58 9.96 -13.52
C GLU A 179 -14.52 10.77 -12.77
N THR A 180 -13.42 11.13 -13.41
CA THR A 180 -12.40 12.01 -12.82
C THR A 180 -12.98 13.38 -12.47
N ALA A 181 -13.81 13.97 -13.34
CA ALA A 181 -14.49 15.23 -13.06
C ALA A 181 -15.47 15.11 -11.87
N ARG A 182 -16.23 14.00 -11.82
CA ARG A 182 -17.11 13.67 -10.69
C ARG A 182 -16.31 13.58 -9.38
N LEU A 183 -15.23 12.81 -9.35
CA LEU A 183 -14.39 12.64 -8.16
C LEU A 183 -13.75 13.96 -7.71
N LYS A 184 -13.25 14.77 -8.65
CA LYS A 184 -12.72 16.13 -8.38
C LYS A 184 -13.80 17.03 -7.75
N SER A 185 -15.03 16.99 -8.26
CA SER A 185 -16.12 17.80 -7.71
C SER A 185 -16.46 17.39 -6.27
N ARG A 186 -16.50 16.08 -5.98
CA ARG A 186 -16.78 15.55 -4.64
C ARG A 186 -15.66 15.86 -3.66
N LEU A 187 -14.41 15.77 -4.09
CA LEU A 187 -13.25 16.09 -3.24
C LEU A 187 -13.24 17.56 -2.80
N LYS A 188 -13.64 18.48 -3.69
CA LYS A 188 -13.77 19.91 -3.38
C LYS A 188 -14.80 20.23 -2.29
N LEU A 189 -15.77 19.35 -2.04
CA LEU A 189 -16.74 19.53 -0.96
C LEU A 189 -16.13 19.33 0.42
N ILE A 190 -15.01 18.57 0.52
CA ILE A 190 -14.33 18.32 1.79
C ILE A 190 -13.51 19.55 2.18
N PRO A 191 -13.81 20.23 3.30
CA PRO A 191 -13.06 21.43 3.68
C PRO A 191 -11.63 21.08 4.11
N LEU A 192 -10.65 21.82 3.57
CA LEU A 192 -9.22 21.60 3.84
C LEU A 192 -8.88 21.64 5.34
N GLY A 193 -9.53 22.54 6.10
CA GLY A 193 -9.31 22.68 7.55
C GLY A 193 -9.78 21.48 8.38
N SER A 194 -10.69 20.67 7.86
CA SER A 194 -11.23 19.47 8.51
C SER A 194 -10.78 18.17 7.86
N SER A 195 -9.75 18.21 7.00
CA SER A 195 -9.29 17.03 6.25
C SER A 195 -8.99 15.81 7.14
N TYR A 196 -8.50 16.05 8.37
CA TYR A 196 -8.22 15.01 9.37
C TYR A 196 -9.46 14.21 9.82
N LEU A 197 -10.67 14.74 9.64
CA LEU A 197 -11.94 14.04 9.92
C LEU A 197 -12.33 13.06 8.81
N PHE A 198 -11.66 13.10 7.67
CA PHE A 198 -12.01 12.36 6.45
C PHE A 198 -10.85 11.46 5.99
N ASN A 199 -10.33 10.63 6.90
CA ASN A 199 -9.31 9.62 6.56
C ASN A 199 -9.81 8.59 5.52
N ASP A 200 -11.12 8.39 5.46
CA ASP A 200 -11.83 7.56 4.47
C ASP A 200 -12.23 8.34 3.20
N SER A 201 -11.72 9.56 3.00
CA SER A 201 -12.03 10.45 1.87
C SER A 201 -12.05 9.73 0.52
N VAL A 202 -11.08 8.85 0.25
CA VAL A 202 -11.02 8.03 -0.98
C VAL A 202 -12.30 7.22 -1.21
N LYS A 203 -12.78 6.50 -0.20
CA LYS A 203 -14.01 5.69 -0.30
C LYS A 203 -15.24 6.59 -0.39
N LEU A 204 -15.23 7.68 0.37
CA LEU A 204 -16.33 8.61 0.48
C LEU A 204 -16.59 9.35 -0.86
N ILE A 205 -15.53 9.78 -1.55
CA ILE A 205 -15.66 10.40 -2.88
C ILE A 205 -15.99 9.38 -3.96
N ALA A 206 -15.50 8.14 -3.85
CA ALA A 206 -15.81 7.06 -4.79
C ALA A 206 -17.28 6.62 -4.71
N GLY A 207 -17.84 6.60 -3.50
CA GLY A 207 -19.22 6.21 -3.22
C GLY A 207 -20.27 7.07 -3.92
N THR A 208 -21.50 6.58 -3.96
CA THR A 208 -22.65 7.23 -4.61
C THR A 208 -23.48 8.09 -3.65
N ASP A 209 -23.22 8.01 -2.36
CA ASP A 209 -24.00 8.69 -1.33
C ASP A 209 -23.87 10.22 -1.41
N GLU A 210 -24.87 10.92 -0.87
CA GLU A 210 -24.85 12.38 -0.76
C GLU A 210 -23.77 12.81 0.24
N LEU A 211 -22.78 13.54 -0.27
CA LEU A 211 -21.55 13.83 0.48
C LEU A 211 -21.72 14.99 1.47
N GLU A 212 -22.49 16.00 1.08
CA GLU A 212 -22.73 17.20 1.89
C GLU A 212 -23.30 16.91 3.29
N PRO A 213 -24.37 16.11 3.46
CA PRO A 213 -24.89 15.81 4.81
C PRO A 213 -23.88 15.05 5.67
N ILE A 214 -23.13 14.12 5.09
CA ILE A 214 -22.10 13.35 5.81
C ILE A 214 -20.99 14.28 6.30
N ILE A 215 -20.55 15.22 5.46
CA ILE A 215 -19.53 16.21 5.83
C ILE A 215 -20.06 17.12 6.95
N ALA A 216 -21.27 17.65 6.80
CA ALA A 216 -21.88 18.54 7.78
C ALA A 216 -22.03 17.86 9.15
N GLU A 217 -22.53 16.62 9.18
CA GLU A 217 -22.67 15.84 10.41
C GLU A 217 -21.33 15.63 11.12
N ARG A 218 -20.28 15.24 10.39
CA ARG A 218 -18.95 15.00 10.98
C ARG A 218 -18.31 16.29 11.52
N ILE A 219 -18.47 17.41 10.82
CA ILE A 219 -17.94 18.70 11.26
C ILE A 219 -18.68 19.19 12.50
N GLU A 220 -20.01 19.08 12.53
CA GLU A 220 -20.80 19.49 13.69
C GLU A 220 -20.47 18.61 14.92
N ALA A 221 -20.30 17.30 14.74
CA ALA A 221 -19.88 16.39 15.80
C ALA A 221 -18.49 16.72 16.36
N GLU A 222 -17.54 17.16 15.52
CA GLU A 222 -16.22 17.61 15.99
C GLU A 222 -16.32 18.92 16.76
N LYS A 223 -17.09 19.88 16.24
CA LYS A 223 -17.33 21.17 16.90
C LYS A 223 -17.97 21.00 18.29
N GLN A 224 -18.92 20.07 18.42
CA GLN A 224 -19.52 19.71 19.71
C GLN A 224 -18.48 19.12 20.66
N ARG A 225 -17.64 18.18 20.19
CA ARG A 225 -16.55 17.61 21.01
C ARG A 225 -15.55 18.66 21.48
N GLU A 226 -15.13 19.57 20.61
CA GLU A 226 -14.24 20.67 20.99
C GLU A 226 -14.87 21.62 22.02
N ALA A 227 -16.17 21.93 21.86
CA ALA A 227 -16.90 22.77 22.81
C ALA A 227 -17.01 22.11 24.18
N GLU A 228 -17.31 20.81 24.24
CA GLU A 228 -17.35 20.05 25.49
C GLU A 228 -16.00 19.99 26.19
N LEU A 229 -14.91 19.79 25.42
CA LEU A 229 -13.55 19.78 25.97
C LEU A 229 -13.17 21.14 26.56
N LYS A 230 -13.50 22.24 25.87
CA LYS A 230 -13.27 23.60 26.37
C LYS A 230 -14.09 23.87 27.64
N ALA A 231 -15.37 23.50 27.65
CA ALA A 231 -16.23 23.65 28.83
C ALA A 231 -15.70 22.84 30.04
N LYS A 232 -15.23 21.61 29.83
CA LYS A 232 -14.61 20.80 30.90
C LYS A 232 -13.31 21.43 31.41
N ALA A 233 -12.46 21.93 30.51
CA ALA A 233 -11.21 22.59 30.90
C ALA A 233 -11.47 23.89 31.69
N GLU A 234 -12.46 24.68 31.31
CA GLU A 234 -12.87 25.89 32.04
C GLU A 234 -13.44 25.56 33.42
N GLN A 235 -14.30 24.54 33.52
CA GLN A 235 -14.82 24.07 34.81
C GLN A 235 -13.70 23.56 35.73
N GLU A 236 -12.74 22.80 35.21
CA GLU A 236 -11.60 22.33 35.99
C GLU A 236 -10.70 23.49 36.44
N ALA A 237 -10.47 24.49 35.58
CA ALA A 237 -9.71 25.69 35.93
C ALA A 237 -10.40 26.51 37.03
N LEU A 238 -11.72 26.70 36.94
CA LEU A 238 -12.53 27.36 37.97
C LEU A 238 -12.51 26.59 39.29
N ALA A 239 -12.66 25.26 39.24
CA ALA A 239 -12.61 24.41 40.43
C ALA A 239 -11.23 24.46 41.12
N LYS A 240 -10.14 24.43 40.35
CA LYS A 240 -8.77 24.61 40.88
C LYS A 240 -8.60 25.98 41.52
N ALA A 241 -9.04 27.06 40.85
CA ALA A 241 -8.95 28.41 41.40
C ALA A 241 -9.77 28.57 42.70
N GLN A 242 -10.97 28.00 42.77
CA GLN A 242 -11.79 28.00 43.99
C GLN A 242 -11.16 27.19 45.11
N ALA A 243 -10.58 26.02 44.80
CA ALA A 243 -9.87 25.19 45.78
C ALA A 243 -8.63 25.91 46.33
N GLU A 244 -7.86 26.59 45.49
CA GLU A 244 -6.73 27.42 45.90
C GLU A 244 -7.15 28.60 46.78
N GLN A 245 -8.23 29.30 46.42
CA GLN A 245 -8.78 30.39 47.23
C GLN A 245 -9.28 29.88 48.60
N ALA A 246 -10.03 28.77 48.63
CA ALA A 246 -10.49 28.17 49.87
C ALA A 246 -9.34 27.68 50.76
N ALA A 247 -8.28 27.12 50.17
CA ALA A 247 -7.07 26.75 50.90
C ALA A 247 -6.33 27.96 51.46
N ALA A 248 -6.23 29.05 50.69
CA ALA A 248 -5.63 30.31 51.14
C ALA A 248 -6.45 30.97 52.27
N GLU A 249 -7.78 30.92 52.20
CA GLU A 249 -8.66 31.46 53.23
C GLU A 249 -8.60 30.63 54.52
N LYS A 250 -8.61 29.30 54.43
CA LYS A 250 -8.37 28.42 55.59
C LYS A 250 -7.01 28.68 56.23
N ALA A 251 -5.95 28.84 55.42
CA ALA A 251 -4.62 29.16 55.94
C ALA A 251 -4.58 30.52 56.68
N LYS A 252 -5.32 31.53 56.18
CA LYS A 252 -5.47 32.82 56.88
C LYS A 252 -6.23 32.68 58.20
N GLN A 253 -7.34 31.94 58.21
CA GLN A 253 -8.14 31.70 59.42
C GLN A 253 -7.33 30.94 60.48
N GLU A 254 -6.59 29.89 60.08
CA GLU A 254 -5.70 29.14 60.97
C GLU A 254 -4.56 30.02 61.52
N ALA A 255 -4.01 30.93 60.71
CA ALA A 255 -2.99 31.89 61.17
C ALA A 255 -3.55 32.89 62.19
N GLU A 256 -4.76 33.41 61.97
CA GLU A 256 -5.45 34.29 62.92
C GLU A 256 -5.82 33.59 64.24
N GLU A 257 -6.24 32.32 64.17
CA GLU A 257 -6.56 31.52 65.36
C GLU A 257 -5.31 31.19 66.19
N ARG A 258 -4.18 30.88 65.52
CA ARG A 258 -2.86 30.75 66.17
C ARG A 258 -2.40 32.06 66.84
N ALA A 259 -2.68 33.21 66.22
CA ALA A 259 -2.36 34.50 66.80
C ALA A 259 -3.23 34.82 68.04
N LYS A 260 -4.54 34.50 68.01
CA LYS A 260 -5.46 34.68 69.15
C LYS A 260 -5.12 33.76 70.33
N THR A 261 -4.76 32.50 70.06
CA THR A 261 -4.32 31.55 71.11
C THR A 261 -2.99 31.97 71.74
N GLN A 262 -2.04 32.52 70.98
CA GLN A 262 -0.81 33.12 71.54
C GLN A 262 -1.09 34.38 72.37
N ALA A 263 -2.04 35.23 71.98
CA ALA A 263 -2.44 36.40 72.76
C ALA A 263 -3.18 36.04 74.07
N GLN A 264 -3.95 34.94 74.06
CA GLN A 264 -4.59 34.39 75.27
C GLN A 264 -3.55 33.74 76.21
N ALA A 265 -2.55 33.02 75.68
CA ALA A 265 -1.43 32.52 76.48
C ALA A 265 -0.62 33.67 77.15
N ALA A 266 -0.49 34.81 76.48
CA ALA A 266 0.16 36.01 77.03
C ALA A 266 -0.67 36.74 78.11
N THR A 267 -2.00 36.59 78.12
CA THR A 267 -2.88 37.18 79.15
C THR A 267 -2.99 36.32 80.40
N VAL A 268 -2.93 34.98 80.29
CA VAL A 268 -2.82 34.09 81.46
C VAL A 268 -1.49 34.28 82.20
N ALA A 269 -0.41 34.65 81.50
CA ALA A 269 0.87 35.01 82.11
C ALA A 269 0.85 36.34 82.91
N LYS A 270 -0.24 37.13 82.85
CA LYS A 270 -0.35 38.44 83.50
C LYS A 270 -1.21 38.46 84.77
N THR A 271 -1.82 37.35 85.19
CA THR A 271 -2.70 37.27 86.38
C THR A 271 -2.16 36.44 87.55
N GLN A 272 -0.88 36.07 87.56
CA GLN A 272 -0.21 35.54 88.75
C GLN A 272 1.11 36.28 88.99
N LYS A 273 0.99 37.56 89.36
CA LYS A 273 2.08 38.31 89.98
C LYS A 273 1.53 39.35 90.95
N SER A 274 0.90 38.89 92.03
CA SER A 274 0.93 39.59 93.33
C SER A 274 0.30 38.75 94.44
N GLN A 275 1.13 38.09 95.26
CA GLN A 275 1.05 38.09 96.74
C GLN A 275 2.18 37.23 97.34
N LEU A 276 3.18 37.95 97.86
CA LEU A 276 4.06 37.72 99.03
C LEU A 276 4.38 36.28 99.52
N THR A 277 5.68 35.93 99.39
CA THR A 277 6.67 35.36 100.37
C THR A 277 6.21 34.81 101.74
N PRO A 278 7.00 33.98 102.48
CA PRO A 278 8.34 33.41 102.19
C PRO A 278 8.53 31.92 102.59
N THR A 279 9.74 31.41 102.30
CA THR A 279 10.47 30.35 103.04
C THR A 279 10.34 28.93 102.51
N GLU A 280 11.35 28.50 101.74
CA GLU A 280 11.89 27.14 101.77
C GLU A 280 13.34 27.18 101.23
N PRO A 281 14.27 26.36 101.75
CA PRO A 281 15.68 26.49 101.45
C PRO A 281 15.97 26.09 99.99
N VAL A 282 16.99 26.69 99.40
CA VAL A 282 17.43 26.35 98.04
C VAL A 282 18.09 24.97 98.08
N GLU A 283 17.32 23.95 97.71
CA GLU A 283 17.83 22.58 97.52
C GLU A 283 18.23 22.36 96.06
N ASN A 284 19.37 21.68 95.85
CA ASN A 284 19.84 21.32 94.53
C ASN A 284 19.14 20.04 94.06
N PHE A 285 18.18 20.18 93.15
CA PHE A 285 17.49 19.04 92.55
C PHE A 285 18.19 18.58 91.26
N VAL A 286 18.42 17.27 91.13
CA VAL A 286 18.99 16.66 89.92
C VAL A 286 17.90 15.89 89.18
N ILE A 287 17.65 16.27 87.92
CA ILE A 287 16.75 15.54 87.03
C ILE A 287 17.59 14.56 86.21
N THR A 288 17.31 13.25 86.36
CA THR A 288 17.96 12.20 85.56
C THR A 288 17.03 11.73 84.45
N ILE A 289 17.47 11.85 83.20
CA ILE A 289 16.74 11.40 82.02
C ILE A 289 17.47 10.19 81.43
N ARG A 290 16.81 9.03 81.36
CA ARG A 290 17.37 7.81 80.77
C ARG A 290 17.13 7.82 79.26
N LEU A 291 18.18 7.99 78.48
CA LEU A 291 18.12 7.92 77.02
C LEU A 291 18.25 6.44 76.59
N ASN A 292 17.10 5.77 76.46
CA ASN A 292 17.05 4.39 75.98
C ASN A 292 17.07 4.36 74.44
N ASN A 293 17.73 3.35 73.85
CA ASN A 293 17.82 3.15 72.40
C ASN A 293 18.45 4.31 71.61
N THR A 294 19.50 4.94 72.16
CA THR A 294 20.24 6.04 71.50
C THR A 294 21.73 5.71 71.42
N THR A 295 22.40 6.12 70.34
CA THR A 295 23.86 5.90 70.19
C THR A 295 24.67 6.89 71.03
N ARG A 296 25.93 6.55 71.36
CA ARG A 296 26.81 7.42 72.17
C ARG A 296 26.96 8.83 71.57
N THR A 297 27.05 8.94 70.25
CA THR A 297 27.19 10.22 69.54
C THR A 297 25.96 11.11 69.73
N GLN A 298 24.77 10.55 69.52
CA GLN A 298 23.50 11.27 69.68
C GLN A 298 23.24 11.71 71.14
N ALA A 299 23.67 10.90 72.12
CA ALA A 299 23.61 11.28 73.53
C ALA A 299 24.52 12.48 73.84
N ILE A 300 25.70 12.56 73.21
CA ILE A 300 26.61 13.71 73.34
C ILE A 300 26.00 14.94 72.68
N ASP A 301 25.45 14.84 71.48
CA ASP A 301 24.83 15.98 70.77
C ASP A 301 23.64 16.55 71.53
N THR A 302 22.84 15.68 72.14
CA THR A 302 21.73 16.08 73.01
C THR A 302 22.25 16.81 74.25
N ALA A 303 23.30 16.31 74.89
CA ALA A 303 23.91 16.96 76.04
C ALA A 303 24.53 18.32 75.70
N GLN A 304 25.16 18.46 74.52
CA GLN A 304 25.69 19.74 74.04
C GLN A 304 24.57 20.75 73.78
N SER A 305 23.48 20.31 73.14
CA SER A 305 22.31 21.16 72.89
C SER A 305 21.67 21.66 74.19
N LEU A 306 21.58 20.79 75.20
CA LEU A 306 21.12 21.15 76.53
C LEU A 306 22.11 22.09 77.24
N LYS A 307 23.42 21.87 77.09
CA LYS A 307 24.46 22.74 77.64
C LYS A 307 24.40 24.16 77.04
N THR A 308 24.14 24.29 75.74
CA THR A 308 23.92 25.60 75.10
C THR A 308 22.72 26.34 75.71
N ARG A 309 21.69 25.60 76.15
CA ARG A 309 20.44 26.17 76.66
C ARG A 309 20.44 26.43 78.17
N PHE A 310 21.13 25.59 78.94
CA PHE A 310 21.09 25.59 80.41
C PHE A 310 22.46 25.84 81.08
N GLY A 311 23.52 26.05 80.31
CA GLY A 311 24.87 26.34 80.82
C GLY A 311 25.60 25.11 81.37
N ASP A 312 26.62 25.35 82.19
CA ASP A 312 27.53 24.32 82.74
C ASP A 312 26.89 23.36 83.76
N CYS A 313 25.58 23.49 84.01
CA CYS A 313 24.80 22.67 84.94
C CYS A 313 24.43 21.28 84.38
N VAL A 314 24.78 20.98 83.12
CA VAL A 314 24.43 19.73 82.43
C VAL A 314 25.57 18.72 82.51
N SER A 315 25.30 17.54 83.06
CA SER A 315 26.25 16.42 83.11
C SER A 315 25.70 15.18 82.40
N LEU A 316 26.54 14.49 81.63
CA LEU A 316 26.20 13.26 80.91
C LEU A 316 26.96 12.09 81.53
N ASN A 317 26.24 11.20 82.22
CA ASN A 317 26.80 10.00 82.84
C ASN A 317 26.33 8.74 82.11
N LYS A 318 27.20 7.73 81.95
CA LYS A 318 26.80 6.43 81.39
C LYS A 318 25.94 5.70 82.42
N ALA A 319 24.72 5.31 82.04
CA ALA A 319 23.85 4.51 82.90
C ALA A 319 24.48 3.13 83.19
N LYS A 320 24.37 2.64 84.43
CA LYS A 320 24.74 1.27 84.80
C LYS A 320 23.69 0.30 84.24
N GLU A 321 24.13 -0.81 83.64
CA GLU A 321 23.23 -1.88 83.16
C GLU A 321 22.59 -2.58 84.37
N GLU A 322 21.27 -2.47 84.51
CA GLU A 322 20.51 -3.30 85.43
C GLU A 322 20.29 -4.66 84.75
N LYS A 323 20.89 -5.72 85.31
CA LYS A 323 20.57 -7.10 84.94
C LYS A 323 19.10 -7.35 85.29
N LEU A 324 18.40 -7.91 84.30
CA LEU A 324 16.96 -8.18 84.20
C LEU A 324 16.17 -8.25 85.52
#